data_AF-A0A9X8H900-F1
#
_entry.id   AF-A0A9X8H900-F1
#
_cell.length_a   1.000
_cell.length_b   1.000
_cell.length_c   1.000
_cell.angle_alpha   90.00
_cell.angle_beta   90.00
_cell.angle_gamma   90.00
#
_symmetry.space_group_name_H-M   'P 1'
#
loop_
_entity.id
_entity.type
_entity.pdbx_description
1 polymer ?
#
loop_
_entity_poly.entity_id
_entity_poly.type
_entity_poly.pdbx_seq_one_letter_code
_entity_poly.pdbx_strand_id
1 'polypeptide(L)'
;ATQGGCATVSFDQVESHVPVYHGDLFQLEGQILNINNTSTANKAAQRKELGARWRKIQEEVDAMEYIRKDMLDVNPLNASRTTFVPVKATLVEVQNLFLPKHLNMNNTIFGGEILQWMVAVFCARKFTKNVHMATITMNRIVFQLPITTNDVVSMKARVVMARCVR
;
A
#
# COMPACT_ATOMS: atom_id res chain seq x y z
N ALA A 1 -6.68 -19.42 24.26
CA ALA A 1 -5.99 -18.36 23.50
C ALA A 1 -5.42 -17.38 24.51
N THR A 2 -4.10 -17.24 24.59
CA THR A 2 -3.43 -16.34 25.53
C THR A 2 -3.84 -14.90 25.22
N GLN A 3 -4.32 -14.17 26.23
CA GLN A 3 -4.69 -12.75 26.17
C GLN A 3 -3.44 -11.85 26.08
N GLY A 4 -2.56 -12.11 25.11
CA GLY A 4 -1.43 -11.24 24.80
C GLY A 4 -1.82 -10.31 23.65
N GLY A 5 -1.53 -9.02 23.75
CA GLY A 5 -1.84 -8.11 22.65
C GLY A 5 -0.95 -8.36 21.44
N CYS A 6 -1.49 -8.09 20.25
CA CYS A 6 -0.84 -8.34 18.97
C CYS A 6 -0.22 -7.06 18.39
N ALA A 7 0.88 -7.22 17.64
CA ALA A 7 1.52 -6.14 16.91
C ALA A 7 1.76 -6.54 15.45
N THR A 8 1.76 -5.56 14.57
CA THR A 8 2.05 -5.76 13.15
C THR A 8 3.55 -5.91 12.93
N VAL A 9 3.99 -7.09 12.47
CA VAL A 9 5.42 -7.35 12.19
C VAL A 9 5.78 -7.02 10.74
N SER A 10 4.90 -7.38 9.80
CA SER A 10 5.12 -7.13 8.38
C SER A 10 3.83 -7.16 7.60
N PHE A 11 3.78 -6.42 6.50
CA PHE A 11 2.82 -6.60 5.43
C PHE A 11 3.53 -7.26 4.25
N ASP A 12 2.93 -8.31 3.69
CA ASP A 12 3.34 -8.88 2.42
C ASP A 12 2.97 -7.94 1.26
N GLN A 13 3.26 -8.34 0.01
CA GLN A 13 2.90 -7.56 -1.17
C GLN A 13 1.38 -7.32 -1.21
N VAL A 14 1.00 -6.06 -1.43
CA VAL A 14 -0.39 -5.63 -1.55
C VAL A 14 -0.60 -5.09 -2.96
N GLU A 15 -1.62 -5.59 -3.64
CA GLU A 15 -2.01 -5.16 -4.98
C GLU A 15 -3.43 -4.65 -4.96
N SER A 16 -3.66 -3.50 -5.58
CA SER A 16 -4.97 -2.94 -5.86
C SER A 16 -5.25 -3.18 -7.34
N HIS A 17 -6.20 -4.07 -7.61
CA HIS A 17 -6.61 -4.39 -8.97
C HIS A 17 -7.65 -3.39 -9.50
N VAL A 18 -8.54 -2.92 -8.63
CA VAL A 18 -9.59 -1.95 -8.96
C VAL A 18 -9.52 -0.78 -7.96
N PRO A 19 -9.58 0.47 -8.44
CA PRO A 19 -9.71 1.62 -7.55
C PRO A 19 -11.05 1.57 -6.80
N VAL A 20 -11.00 1.82 -5.50
CA VAL A 20 -12.20 1.94 -4.66
C VAL A 20 -12.61 3.41 -4.60
N TYR A 21 -13.86 3.70 -4.96
CA TYR A 21 -14.42 5.05 -5.02
C TYR A 21 -15.30 5.37 -3.81
N HIS A 22 -15.63 6.66 -3.66
CA HIS A 22 -16.58 7.08 -2.64
C HIS A 22 -17.97 6.49 -2.90
N GLY A 23 -18.53 5.85 -1.88
CA GLY A 23 -19.81 5.15 -1.97
C GLY A 23 -19.70 3.64 -2.19
N ASP A 24 -18.51 3.14 -2.53
CA ASP A 24 -18.28 1.71 -2.65
C ASP A 24 -18.34 1.03 -1.28
N LEU A 25 -19.07 -0.08 -1.19
CA LEU A 25 -19.05 -0.94 -0.03
C LEU A 25 -17.82 -1.85 -0.11
N PHE A 26 -16.94 -1.75 0.89
CA PHE A 26 -15.72 -2.55 0.95
C PHE A 26 -15.77 -3.53 2.12
N GLN A 27 -15.59 -4.82 1.82
CA GLN A 27 -15.56 -5.89 2.82
C GLN A 27 -14.12 -6.40 3.00
N LEU A 28 -13.64 -6.41 4.24
CA LEU A 28 -12.35 -6.98 4.62
C LEU A 28 -12.54 -8.30 5.34
N GLU A 29 -12.09 -9.40 4.72
CA GLU A 29 -12.04 -10.71 5.36
C GLU A 29 -10.62 -11.02 5.84
N GLY A 30 -10.49 -11.47 7.08
CA GLY A 30 -9.22 -11.92 7.65
C GLY A 30 -9.32 -13.35 8.17
N GLN A 31 -8.39 -14.21 7.77
CA GLN A 31 -8.26 -15.56 8.30
C GLN A 31 -6.86 -15.78 8.86
N ILE A 32 -6.79 -16.34 10.07
CA ILE A 32 -5.52 -16.75 10.66
C ILE A 32 -5.10 -18.06 10.00
N LEU A 33 -4.07 -18.00 9.17
CA LEU A 33 -3.56 -19.18 8.45
C LEU A 33 -2.68 -20.07 9.34
N ASN A 34 -1.92 -19.46 10.25
CA ASN A 34 -1.00 -20.18 11.12
C ASN A 34 -0.70 -19.37 12.39
N ILE A 35 -0.65 -20.05 13.53
CA ILE A 35 -0.18 -19.55 14.83
C ILE A 35 1.01 -20.46 15.15
N ASN A 36 2.24 -19.92 15.13
CA ASN A 36 3.48 -20.73 15.16
C ASN A 36 3.38 -21.85 16.23
N ASN A 37 3.54 -23.12 15.85
CA ASN A 37 4.85 -23.73 15.59
C ASN A 37 4.86 -24.80 14.47
N THR A 38 4.73 -24.43 13.18
CA THR A 38 4.89 -25.41 12.08
C THR A 38 5.71 -24.91 10.89
N SER A 39 6.36 -25.88 10.24
CA SER A 39 7.45 -25.81 9.26
C SER A 39 7.15 -24.91 8.04
N THR A 40 8.22 -24.39 7.44
CA THR A 40 8.22 -23.60 6.19
C THR A 40 7.44 -24.26 5.05
N ALA A 41 7.34 -25.60 5.03
CA ALA A 41 6.57 -26.36 4.05
C ALA A 41 5.04 -26.13 4.16
N ASN A 42 4.48 -26.10 5.38
CA ASN A 42 3.05 -25.84 5.58
C ASN A 42 2.68 -24.41 5.16
N LYS A 43 3.59 -23.45 5.45
CA LYS A 43 3.44 -22.05 5.01
C LYS A 43 3.42 -21.94 3.48
N ALA A 44 4.24 -22.72 2.78
CA ALA A 44 4.28 -22.73 1.32
C ALA A 44 3.01 -23.36 0.71
N ALA A 45 2.51 -24.47 1.28
CA ALA A 45 1.29 -25.12 0.82
C ALA A 45 0.05 -24.22 0.99
N GLN A 46 -0.09 -23.58 2.16
CA GLN A 46 -1.19 -22.64 2.42
C GLN A 46 -1.09 -21.39 1.53
N ARG A 47 0.11 -20.86 1.27
CA ARG A 47 0.32 -19.78 0.29
C ARG A 47 -0.10 -20.20 -1.12
N LYS A 48 0.15 -21.46 -1.50
CA LYS A 48 -0.27 -22.00 -2.80
C LYS A 48 -1.80 -22.08 -2.91
N GLU A 49 -2.47 -22.50 -1.84
CA GLU A 49 -3.94 -22.57 -1.78
C GLU A 49 -4.58 -21.17 -1.77
N LEU A 50 -4.06 -20.26 -0.93
CA LEU A 50 -4.51 -18.87 -0.90
C LEU A 50 -4.30 -18.21 -2.27
N GLY A 51 -3.13 -18.41 -2.89
CA GLY A 51 -2.85 -17.94 -4.25
C GLY A 51 -3.70 -18.60 -5.34
N ALA A 52 -4.33 -19.75 -5.09
CA ALA A 52 -5.33 -20.34 -5.98
C ALA A 52 -6.69 -19.66 -5.81
N ARG A 53 -7.12 -19.38 -4.56
CA ARG A 53 -8.34 -18.60 -4.28
C ARG A 53 -8.24 -17.19 -4.84
N TRP A 54 -7.12 -16.51 -4.64
CA TRP A 54 -6.86 -15.19 -5.21
C TRP A 54 -6.84 -15.20 -6.73
N ARG A 55 -6.39 -16.29 -7.37
CA ARG A 55 -6.47 -16.43 -8.84
C ARG A 55 -7.91 -16.48 -9.35
N LYS A 56 -8.81 -17.15 -8.64
CA LYS A 56 -10.23 -17.16 -9.00
C LYS A 56 -10.86 -15.77 -8.85
N ILE A 57 -10.55 -15.07 -7.75
CA ILE A 57 -10.97 -13.68 -7.56
C ILE A 57 -10.36 -12.78 -8.65
N GLN A 58 -9.11 -13.03 -9.04
CA GLN A 58 -8.44 -12.31 -10.12
C GLN A 58 -9.18 -12.51 -11.45
N GLU A 59 -9.56 -13.74 -11.79
CA GLU A 59 -10.34 -14.04 -12.99
C GLU A 59 -11.71 -13.33 -12.98
N GLU A 60 -12.37 -13.27 -11.82
CA GLU A 60 -13.62 -12.53 -11.65
C GLU A 60 -13.42 -11.01 -11.78
N VAL A 61 -12.31 -10.48 -11.27
CA VAL A 61 -11.94 -9.07 -11.41
C VAL A 61 -11.54 -8.70 -12.83
N ASP A 62 -10.78 -9.56 -13.51
CA ASP A 62 -10.36 -9.39 -14.89
C ASP A 62 -11.56 -9.47 -15.86
N ALA A 63 -12.63 -10.15 -15.46
CA ALA A 63 -13.90 -10.19 -16.19
C ALA A 63 -14.78 -8.94 -16.00
N MET A 64 -14.46 -8.06 -15.04
CA MET A 64 -15.19 -6.80 -14.85
C MET A 64 -14.86 -5.79 -15.96
N GLU A 65 -15.81 -4.90 -16.23
CA GLU A 65 -15.64 -3.88 -17.27
C GLU A 65 -14.50 -2.92 -16.88
N TYR A 66 -13.37 -3.02 -17.59
CA TYR A 66 -12.17 -2.23 -17.32
C TYR A 66 -12.44 -0.73 -17.56
N ILE A 67 -11.73 0.15 -16.84
CA ILE A 67 -11.73 1.59 -17.12
C ILE A 67 -11.18 1.79 -18.54
N ARG A 68 -12.09 2.00 -19.48
CA ARG A 68 -11.73 2.13 -20.89
C ARG A 68 -10.93 3.41 -21.12
N LYS A 69 -10.08 3.43 -22.14
CA LYS A 69 -9.18 4.56 -22.45
C LYS A 69 -9.93 5.87 -22.72
N ASP A 70 -11.19 5.79 -23.14
CA ASP A 70 -12.16 6.88 -23.30
C ASP A 70 -12.73 7.42 -21.98
N MET A 71 -12.68 6.66 -20.87
CA MET A 71 -13.05 7.15 -19.54
C MET A 71 -11.93 7.97 -18.88
N LEU A 72 -10.73 7.96 -19.45
CA LEU A 72 -9.63 8.79 -18.99
C LEU A 72 -9.73 10.14 -19.71
N ASP A 73 -10.00 11.20 -18.96
CA ASP A 73 -9.88 12.55 -19.48
C ASP A 73 -8.46 12.76 -20.01
N VAL A 74 -8.33 12.85 -21.33
CA VAL A 74 -7.06 13.14 -21.99
C VAL A 74 -6.70 14.58 -21.66
N ASN A 75 -5.89 14.75 -20.61
CA ASN A 75 -5.32 16.04 -20.31
C ASN A 75 -4.52 16.52 -21.54
N PRO A 76 -4.88 17.64 -22.19
CA PRO A 76 -4.26 18.12 -23.42
C PRO A 76 -2.76 18.44 -23.27
N LEU A 77 -2.22 18.43 -22.04
CA LEU A 77 -0.79 18.56 -21.74
C LEU A 77 0.07 17.33 -22.15
N ASN A 78 -0.52 16.19 -22.52
CA ASN A 78 0.23 14.97 -22.84
C ASN A 78 0.93 14.95 -24.22
N ALA A 79 0.68 15.94 -25.09
CA ALA A 79 1.26 16.01 -26.44
C ALA A 79 2.73 16.48 -26.48
N SER A 80 3.25 17.04 -25.37
CA SER A 80 4.65 17.50 -25.28
C SER A 80 5.33 16.98 -24.01
N ARG A 81 5.65 15.68 -23.97
CA ARG A 81 6.48 15.11 -22.89
C ARG A 81 7.96 15.46 -23.06
N THR A 82 8.27 16.75 -23.04
CA THR A 82 9.64 17.31 -23.10
C THR A 82 10.18 17.72 -21.73
N THR A 83 9.36 17.67 -20.67
CA THR A 83 9.77 18.18 -19.36
C THR A 83 10.47 17.09 -18.55
N PHE A 84 11.80 17.18 -18.46
CA PHE A 84 12.61 16.35 -17.55
C PHE A 84 12.47 16.88 -16.12
N VAL A 85 12.00 16.03 -15.19
CA VAL A 85 11.93 16.37 -13.76
C VAL A 85 13.10 15.70 -13.05
N PRO A 86 14.04 16.45 -12.45
CA PRO A 86 15.14 15.86 -11.71
C PRO A 86 14.62 15.16 -10.45
N VAL A 87 15.19 13.99 -10.10
CA VAL A 87 14.80 13.20 -8.92
C VAL A 87 14.79 14.04 -7.64
N LYS A 88 15.74 14.97 -7.50
CA LYS A 88 15.82 15.89 -6.35
C LYS A 88 14.56 16.75 -6.18
N ALA A 89 13.91 17.15 -7.28
CA ALA A 89 12.67 17.92 -7.22
C ALA A 89 11.47 17.07 -6.74
N THR A 90 11.55 15.75 -6.87
CA THR A 90 10.49 14.82 -6.41
C THR A 90 10.59 14.46 -4.93
N LEU A 91 11.67 14.85 -4.24
CA LEU A 91 11.84 14.56 -2.82
C LEU A 91 10.70 15.16 -2.00
N VAL A 92 10.11 14.30 -1.16
CA VAL A 92 9.10 14.66 -0.16
C VAL A 92 9.55 14.07 1.16
N GLU A 93 9.63 14.91 2.19
CA GLU A 93 9.86 14.50 3.57
C GLU A 93 8.67 14.98 4.40
N VAL A 94 8.13 14.09 5.21
CA VAL A 94 7.11 14.41 6.22
C VAL A 94 7.59 13.84 7.54
N GLN A 95 7.44 14.65 8.58
CA GLN A 95 7.69 14.23 9.95
C GLN A 95 6.36 14.24 10.69
N ASN A 96 6.11 13.20 11.47
CA ASN A 96 4.89 13.09 12.24
C ASN A 96 5.18 12.64 13.67
N LEU A 97 4.39 13.17 14.60
CA LEU A 97 4.34 12.73 15.98
C LEU A 97 3.01 12.01 16.18
N PHE A 98 3.07 10.77 16.64
CA PHE A 98 1.86 9.99 16.84
C PHE A 98 1.28 10.24 18.24
N LEU A 99 -0.03 10.47 18.28
CA LEU A 99 -0.80 10.62 19.51
C LEU A 99 -1.19 9.26 20.12
N PRO A 100 -1.56 9.21 21.42
CA PRO A 100 -1.97 7.98 22.10
C PRO A 100 -3.14 7.23 21.43
N LYS A 101 -4.00 7.93 20.67
CA LYS A 101 -5.08 7.29 19.91
C LYS A 101 -4.60 6.34 18.80
N HIS A 102 -3.33 6.44 18.39
CA HIS A 102 -2.72 5.59 17.36
C HIS A 102 -2.04 4.34 17.96
N LEU A 103 -2.11 4.17 19.28
CA LEU A 103 -1.52 3.03 19.98
C LEU A 103 -2.43 1.80 19.89
N ASN A 104 -1.80 0.64 19.77
CA ASN A 104 -2.44 -0.65 20.04
C ASN A 104 -2.46 -0.95 21.55
N MET A 105 -3.08 -2.05 21.94
CA MET A 105 -3.12 -2.52 23.33
C MET A 105 -1.72 -2.85 23.91
N ASN A 106 -0.67 -2.89 23.07
CA ASN A 106 0.72 -3.10 23.47
C ASN A 106 1.47 -1.78 23.71
N ASN A 107 0.78 -0.63 23.69
CA ASN A 107 1.39 0.70 23.79
C ASN A 107 2.45 0.95 22.70
N THR A 108 2.21 0.43 21.50
CA THR A 108 3.03 0.68 20.31
C THR A 108 2.15 1.19 19.17
N ILE A 109 2.70 1.99 18.26
CA ILE A 109 1.96 2.54 17.13
C ILE A 109 1.49 1.41 16.22
N PHE A 110 0.21 1.44 15.85
CA PHE A 110 -0.37 0.45 14.96
C PHE A 110 0.23 0.56 13.55
N GLY A 111 0.60 -0.58 12.94
CA GLY A 111 1.29 -0.58 11.64
C GLY A 111 0.47 0.06 10.51
N GLY A 112 -0.86 -0.05 10.57
CA GLY A 112 -1.76 0.60 9.62
C GLY A 112 -1.70 2.13 9.65
N GLU A 113 -1.49 2.73 10.82
CA GLU A 113 -1.31 4.18 10.96
C GLU A 113 -0.05 4.63 10.22
N ILE A 114 1.04 3.88 10.34
CA ILE A 114 2.29 4.17 9.64
C ILE A 114 2.06 4.11 8.13
N LEU A 115 1.36 3.08 7.64
CA LEU A 115 1.06 2.95 6.21
C LEU A 115 0.18 4.10 5.69
N GLN A 116 -0.81 4.54 6.47
CA GLN A 116 -1.70 5.65 6.11
C GLN A 116 -0.91 6.95 5.87
N TRP A 117 0.16 7.18 6.62
CA TRP A 117 1.02 8.37 6.51
C TRP A 117 2.12 8.25 5.46
N MET A 118 2.23 7.14 4.73
CA MET A 118 3.25 6.97 3.69
C MET A 118 3.11 8.03 2.58
N VAL A 119 4.22 8.70 2.29
CA VAL A 119 4.27 9.86 1.38
C VAL A 119 4.43 9.50 -0.11
N ALA A 120 4.28 8.23 -0.49
CA ALA A 120 4.51 7.75 -1.85
C ALA A 120 3.56 8.42 -2.86
N VAL A 121 2.27 8.52 -2.54
CA VAL A 121 1.27 9.16 -3.41
C VAL A 121 1.55 10.66 -3.57
N PHE A 122 1.95 11.34 -2.50
CA PHE A 122 2.33 12.76 -2.56
C PHE A 122 3.53 12.99 -3.49
N CYS A 123 4.55 12.14 -3.40
CA CYS A 123 5.71 12.16 -4.29
C CYS A 123 5.31 11.95 -5.76
N ALA A 124 4.43 10.98 -6.03
CA ALA A 124 3.91 10.71 -7.37
C ALA A 124 3.12 11.91 -7.94
N ARG A 125 2.21 12.50 -7.15
CA ARG A 125 1.43 13.68 -7.55
C ARG A 125 2.32 14.88 -7.89
N LYS A 126 3.38 15.11 -7.09
CA LYS A 126 4.36 16.17 -7.33
C LYS A 126 5.12 15.97 -8.66
N PHE A 127 5.44 14.71 -8.99
CA PHE A 127 6.12 14.35 -10.24
C PHE A 127 5.21 14.45 -11.45
N THR A 128 3.99 13.90 -11.39
CA THR A 128 3.06 13.84 -12.53
C THR A 128 2.25 15.12 -12.74
N LYS A 129 2.19 15.99 -11.72
CA LYS A 129 1.27 17.15 -11.65
C LYS A 129 -0.20 16.74 -11.84
N ASN A 130 -0.54 15.51 -11.49
CA ASN A 130 -1.89 14.97 -11.55
C ASN A 130 -2.39 14.66 -10.14
N VAL A 131 -3.61 15.10 -9.82
CA VAL A 131 -4.26 14.88 -8.51
C VAL A 131 -4.83 13.46 -8.41
N HIS A 132 -5.26 12.89 -9.54
CA HIS A 132 -5.88 11.57 -9.65
C HIS A 132 -4.82 10.47 -9.70
N MET A 133 -4.09 10.31 -8.59
CA MET A 133 -3.08 9.27 -8.42
C MET A 133 -3.51 8.28 -7.36
N ALA A 134 -3.43 7.00 -7.72
CA ALA A 134 -3.72 5.85 -6.87
C ALA A 134 -2.49 4.94 -6.76
N THR A 135 -2.40 4.20 -5.66
CA THR A 135 -1.37 3.18 -5.46
C THR A 135 -1.81 1.88 -6.11
N ILE A 136 -1.02 1.35 -7.03
CA ILE A 136 -1.32 0.07 -7.69
C ILE A 136 -0.77 -1.09 -6.86
N THR A 137 0.51 -1.02 -6.48
CA THR A 137 1.16 -2.07 -5.70
C THR A 137 2.05 -1.49 -4.61
N MET A 138 2.19 -2.26 -3.53
CA MET A 138 3.14 -2.01 -2.45
C MET A 138 3.97 -3.27 -2.24
N ASN A 139 5.30 -3.11 -2.23
CA ASN A 139 6.21 -4.19 -1.89
C ASN A 139 6.10 -4.56 -0.41
N ARG A 140 6.62 -5.73 -0.03
CA ARG A 140 6.68 -6.19 1.37
C ARG A 140 7.33 -5.13 2.28
N ILE A 141 6.65 -4.81 3.37
CA ILE A 141 7.11 -3.87 4.41
C ILE A 141 7.35 -4.64 5.70
N VAL A 142 8.49 -4.41 6.35
CA VAL A 142 8.87 -5.05 7.61
C VAL A 142 9.13 -3.99 8.67
N PHE A 143 8.43 -4.08 9.80
CA PHE A 143 8.66 -3.23 10.96
C PHE A 143 9.74 -3.87 11.83
N GLN A 144 10.92 -3.27 11.84
CA GLN A 144 12.07 -3.83 12.55
C GLN A 144 12.00 -3.59 14.05
N LEU A 145 11.45 -2.44 14.46
CA LEU A 145 11.34 -2.02 15.85
C LEU A 145 9.93 -1.48 16.13
N PRO A 146 9.43 -1.66 17.37
CA PRO A 146 8.20 -1.01 17.79
C PRO A 146 8.41 0.51 17.83
N ILE A 147 7.39 1.25 17.43
CA ILE A 147 7.36 2.71 17.49
C ILE A 147 6.43 3.11 18.63
N THR A 148 6.81 4.12 19.40
CA THR A 148 6.06 4.65 20.53
C THR A 148 5.61 6.09 20.25
N THR A 149 4.78 6.66 21.12
CA THR A 149 4.37 8.08 21.03
C THR A 149 5.49 9.09 21.24
N ASN A 150 6.61 8.64 21.83
CA ASN A 150 7.75 9.51 22.11
C ASN A 150 8.68 9.62 20.90
N ASP A 151 8.46 8.80 19.87
CA ASP A 151 9.28 8.76 18.67
C ASP A 151 8.76 9.75 17.63
N VAL A 152 9.69 10.51 17.04
CA VAL A 152 9.40 11.33 15.85
C VAL A 152 9.67 10.48 14.63
N VAL A 153 8.62 10.23 13.83
CA VAL A 153 8.73 9.41 12.64
C VAL A 153 8.93 10.31 11.43
N SER A 154 10.10 10.19 10.79
CA SER A 154 10.39 10.86 9.50
C SER A 154 10.21 9.86 8.35
N MET A 155 9.42 10.26 7.35
CA MET A 155 9.18 9.52 6.13
C MET A 155 9.70 10.29 4.93
N LYS A 156 10.49 9.62 4.10
CA LYS A 156 11.09 10.21 2.89
C LYS A 156 10.71 9.39 1.67
N ALA A 157 10.25 10.06 0.62
CA ALA A 157 10.00 9.43 -0.67
C ALA A 157 10.66 10.22 -1.80
N ARG A 158 11.00 9.48 -2.87
CA ARG A 158 11.50 10.00 -4.15
C ARG A 158 11.05 9.10 -5.29
N VAL A 159 10.88 9.67 -6.47
CA VAL A 159 10.67 8.87 -7.68
C VAL A 159 12.02 8.30 -8.12
N VAL A 160 12.08 6.98 -8.28
CA VAL A 160 13.29 6.29 -8.74
C VAL A 160 13.21 5.97 -10.23
N MET A 161 12.06 5.45 -10.66
CA MET A 161 11.80 5.07 -12.04
C MET A 161 10.36 5.41 -12.38
N ALA A 162 10.14 5.96 -13.58
CA ALA A 162 8.83 6.09 -14.18
C ALA A 162 8.78 5.21 -15.44
N ARG A 163 7.73 4.40 -15.58
CA ARG A 163 7.47 3.61 -16.78
C ARG A 163 6.17 4.11 -17.41
N CYS A 164 6.19 4.32 -18.72
CA CYS A 164 4.99 4.61 -19.49
C CYS A 164 4.52 3.30 -20.12
N VAL A 165 3.34 2.82 -19.73
CA VAL A 165 2.65 1.74 -20.44
C VAL A 165 1.81 2.42 -21.54
N ARG A 166 1.96 1.98 -22.79
CA ARG A 166 1.23 2.54 -23.94
C ARG A 166 -0.03 1.73 -24.23
#